data_AF-A0A6V7HZ03-F1
#
_entry.id   AF-A0A6V7HZ03-F1
#
_cell.length_a   1.000
_cell.length_b   1.000
_cell.length_c   1.000
_cell.angle_alpha   90.00
_cell.angle_beta   90.00
_cell.angle_gamma   90.00
#
_symmetry.space_group_name_H-M   'P 1'
#
loop_
_entity.id
_entity.type
_entity.pdbx_description
1 polymer ?
#
loop_
_entity_poly.entity_id
_entity_poly.type
_entity_poly.pdbx_seq_one_letter_code
_entity_poly.pdbx_strand_id
1 'polypeptide(L)'
;VSRLVILHEEAEDGNAMPDLSRPVQAVSTAVTNLVKVGKETINSSDDALLKQDMPSALQRVEGASRLLEEASALLRSDPYSGPARKKLIEGSRGILQGTSSLLLCFDESEVRKIIRECKRVLDYLAVTEVIETMEDLVHFLKNLSPCLSKVSREVSAREKELTHQVHREILIRCLDQVKTLAPILICSMKIFIHIISQGGKGAEEAAENRNYLSGRMSDELNEIIRVLQLTTYDEEEWDADHLT
;
A
#
# COMPACT_ATOMS: atom_id res chain seq x y z
N VAL A 1 5.32 25.12 1.05
CA VAL A 1 6.55 24.82 1.83
C VAL A 1 7.81 25.20 1.07
N SER A 2 8.02 24.76 -0.18
CA SER A 2 9.23 25.07 -0.96
C SER A 2 9.55 26.57 -1.03
N ARG A 3 8.54 27.43 -1.19
CA ARG A 3 8.72 28.90 -1.15
C ARG A 3 9.23 29.44 0.19
N LEU A 4 8.88 28.81 1.32
CA LEU A 4 9.37 29.20 2.65
C LEU A 4 10.85 28.83 2.83
N VAL A 5 11.28 27.74 2.19
CA VAL A 5 12.69 27.31 2.19
C VAL A 5 13.53 28.24 1.32
N ILE A 6 13.06 28.60 0.13
CA ILE A 6 13.74 29.58 -0.74
C ILE A 6 13.89 30.93 -0.03
N LEU A 7 12.83 31.43 0.61
CA LEU A 7 12.88 32.68 1.38
C LEU A 7 13.86 32.61 2.56
N HIS A 8 14.07 31.42 3.14
CA HIS A 8 15.10 31.22 4.16
C HIS A 8 16.50 31.37 3.59
N GLU A 9 16.79 30.73 2.45
CA GLU A 9 18.08 30.84 1.75
C GLU A 9 18.37 32.29 1.33
N GLU A 10 17.43 32.98 0.69
CA GLU A 10 17.57 34.38 0.30
C GLU A 10 17.83 35.31 1.49
N ALA A 11 17.30 34.95 2.66
CA ALA A 11 17.52 35.72 3.86
C ALA A 11 18.91 35.48 4.47
N GLU A 12 19.50 34.28 4.32
CA GLU A 12 20.88 34.01 4.76
C GLU A 12 21.91 34.93 4.09
N ASP A 13 21.61 35.43 2.88
CA ASP A 13 22.38 36.46 2.18
C ASP A 13 22.29 37.87 2.82
N GLY A 14 21.68 37.98 4.00
CA GLY A 14 21.52 39.23 4.74
C GLY A 14 20.25 40.01 4.41
N ASN A 15 19.32 39.42 3.64
CA ASN A 15 18.06 40.07 3.31
C ASN A 15 17.04 39.98 4.46
N ALA A 16 16.17 40.98 4.56
CA ALA A 16 15.04 40.98 5.48
C ALA A 16 13.99 39.95 5.03
N MET A 17 13.46 39.17 5.96
CA MET A 17 12.36 38.26 5.66
C MET A 17 11.04 39.04 5.40
N PRO A 18 10.27 38.71 4.36
CA PRO A 18 8.95 39.32 4.14
C PRO A 18 7.93 38.85 5.19
N ASP A 19 6.78 39.52 5.27
CA ASP A 19 5.68 39.08 6.13
C ASP A 19 5.13 37.72 5.68
N LEU A 20 5.30 36.71 6.55
CA LEU A 20 4.88 35.34 6.31
C LEU A 20 3.49 35.02 6.88
N SER A 21 2.79 36.00 7.47
CA SER A 21 1.52 35.75 8.17
C SER A 21 0.48 35.07 7.28
N ARG A 22 0.30 35.57 6.05
CA ARG A 22 -0.63 34.97 5.07
C ARG A 22 -0.21 33.58 4.60
N PRO A 23 1.01 33.35 4.08
CA PRO A 23 1.40 32.02 3.62
C PRO A 23 1.43 30.98 4.74
N VAL A 24 1.83 31.36 5.96
CA VAL A 24 1.80 30.45 7.13
C VAL A 24 0.38 30.13 7.56
N GLN A 25 -0.53 31.10 7.58
CA GLN A 25 -1.94 30.86 7.89
C GLN A 25 -2.60 29.89 6.90
N ALA A 26 -2.25 29.99 5.61
CA ALA A 26 -2.73 29.05 4.61
C ALA A 26 -2.23 27.61 4.88
N VAL A 27 -0.96 27.45 5.25
CA VAL A 27 -0.40 26.14 5.64
C VAL A 27 -1.09 25.61 6.89
N SER A 28 -1.26 26.44 7.92
CA SER A 28 -1.92 26.04 9.17
C SER A 28 -3.36 25.59 8.98
N THR A 29 -4.11 26.28 8.11
CA THR A 29 -5.47 25.87 7.74
C THR A 29 -5.47 24.51 7.04
N ALA A 30 -4.53 24.27 6.12
CA ALA A 30 -4.40 22.98 5.43
C ALA A 30 -4.05 21.86 6.41
N VAL A 31 -3.12 22.11 7.34
CA VAL A 31 -2.73 21.16 8.40
C VAL A 31 -3.90 20.84 9.31
N THR A 32 -4.68 21.85 9.72
CA THR A 32 -5.85 21.64 10.58
C THR A 32 -6.87 20.71 9.91
N ASN A 33 -7.13 20.91 8.61
CA ASN A 33 -8.01 20.02 7.85
C ASN A 33 -7.42 18.61 7.73
N LEU A 34 -6.13 18.50 7.43
CA LEU A 34 -5.44 17.21 7.34
C LEU A 34 -5.50 16.44 8.68
N VAL A 35 -5.28 17.13 9.80
CA VAL A 35 -5.34 16.53 11.13
C VAL A 35 -6.75 16.08 11.47
N LYS A 36 -7.76 16.88 11.12
CA LYS A 36 -9.17 16.52 11.29
C LYS A 36 -9.51 15.24 10.52
N VAL A 37 -9.21 15.21 9.23
CA VAL A 37 -9.48 14.04 8.37
C VAL A 37 -8.71 12.81 8.87
N GLY A 38 -7.44 12.97 9.24
CA GLY A 38 -6.64 11.86 9.81
C GLY A 38 -7.25 11.28 11.08
N LYS A 39 -7.72 12.12 12.01
CA LYS A 39 -8.41 11.67 13.22
C LYS A 39 -9.73 10.94 12.91
N GLU A 40 -10.51 11.45 11.96
CA GLU A 40 -11.74 10.79 11.49
C GLU A 40 -11.43 9.40 10.89
N THR A 41 -10.42 9.30 10.01
CA THR A 41 -9.97 8.05 9.40
C THR A 41 -9.54 7.01 10.44
N ILE A 42 -8.76 7.41 11.46
CA ILE A 42 -8.34 6.52 12.55
C ILE A 42 -9.56 6.00 13.32
N ASN A 43 -10.49 6.88 13.65
CA ASN A 43 -11.67 6.54 14.45
C ASN A 43 -12.61 5.59 13.71
N SER A 44 -12.73 5.70 12.39
CA SER A 44 -13.57 4.82 11.57
C SER A 44 -12.87 3.56 11.07
N SER A 45 -11.55 3.42 11.24
CA SER A 45 -10.79 2.27 10.75
C SER A 45 -10.87 1.08 11.71
N ASP A 46 -10.76 -0.14 11.18
CA ASP A 46 -10.55 -1.37 11.96
C ASP A 46 -9.08 -1.83 11.95
N ASP A 47 -8.19 -1.09 11.28
CA ASP A 47 -6.76 -1.40 11.22
C ASP A 47 -6.04 -0.92 12.48
N ALA A 48 -5.62 -1.88 13.32
CA ALA A 48 -4.90 -1.61 14.55
C ALA A 48 -3.54 -0.93 14.33
N LEU A 49 -2.83 -1.28 13.25
CA LEU A 49 -1.53 -0.67 12.93
C LEU A 49 -1.72 0.78 12.51
N LEU A 50 -2.73 1.06 11.68
CA LEU A 50 -3.08 2.44 11.33
C LEU A 50 -3.41 3.28 12.57
N LYS A 51 -4.19 2.72 13.51
CA LYS A 51 -4.53 3.38 14.78
C LYS A 51 -3.33 3.63 15.67
N GLN A 52 -2.30 2.79 15.58
CA GLN A 52 -1.08 2.92 16.35
C GLN A 52 -0.12 3.96 15.74
N ASP A 53 0.06 3.93 14.42
CA ASP A 53 1.16 4.65 13.76
C ASP A 53 0.77 6.07 13.36
N MET A 54 -0.45 6.24 12.82
CA MET A 54 -0.93 7.52 12.29
C MET A 54 -0.96 8.67 13.33
N PRO A 55 -1.29 8.48 14.62
CA PRO A 55 -1.30 9.56 15.61
C PRO A 55 0.02 10.31 15.72
N SER A 56 1.16 9.60 15.63
CA SER A 56 2.48 10.21 15.72
C SER A 56 2.78 11.14 14.53
N ALA A 57 2.37 10.73 13.33
CA ALA A 57 2.49 11.55 12.12
C ALA A 57 1.61 12.81 12.21
N LEU A 58 0.37 12.68 12.69
CA LEU A 58 -0.55 13.82 12.88
C LEU A 58 0.01 14.83 13.89
N GLN A 59 0.52 14.35 15.03
CA GLN A 59 1.15 15.22 16.04
C GLN A 59 2.37 15.95 15.48
N ARG A 60 3.17 15.30 14.64
CA ARG A 60 4.33 15.91 13.98
C ARG A 60 3.93 17.04 13.05
N VAL A 61 2.92 16.84 12.20
CA VAL A 61 2.43 17.90 11.29
C VAL A 61 1.83 19.06 12.09
N GLU A 62 1.05 18.76 13.13
CA GLU A 62 0.45 19.79 14.00
C GLU A 62 1.52 20.63 14.71
N GLY A 63 2.53 19.98 15.32
CA GLY A 63 3.64 20.65 15.97
C GLY A 63 4.47 21.50 15.00
N ALA A 64 4.72 20.99 13.79
CA ALA A 64 5.43 21.72 12.75
C ALA A 64 4.66 22.97 12.28
N SER A 65 3.33 22.91 12.22
CA SER A 65 2.48 24.07 11.93
C SER A 65 2.61 25.16 12.99
N ARG A 66 2.63 24.78 14.28
CA ARG A 66 2.83 25.74 15.38
C ARG A 66 4.20 26.42 15.30
N LEU A 67 5.26 25.68 14.94
CA LEU A 67 6.59 26.26 14.72
C LEU A 67 6.58 27.30 13.59
N LEU A 68 5.83 27.07 12.51
CA LEU A 68 5.69 28.04 11.42
C LEU A 68 4.96 29.31 11.89
N GLU A 69 3.90 29.17 12.69
CA GLU A 69 3.16 30.31 13.25
C GLU A 69 4.03 31.15 14.19
N GLU A 70 4.77 30.49 15.09
CA GLU A 70 5.73 31.16 15.98
C GLU A 70 6.85 31.85 15.18
N ALA A 71 7.40 31.18 14.17
CA ALA A 71 8.42 31.77 13.29
C ALA A 71 7.86 33.02 12.58
N SER A 72 6.65 32.93 12.04
CA SER A 72 5.98 34.06 11.37
C SER A 72 5.78 35.25 12.29
N ALA A 73 5.36 35.01 13.54
CA ALA A 73 5.16 36.06 14.53
C ALA A 73 6.48 36.76 14.90
N LEU A 74 7.55 35.98 15.11
CA LEU A 74 8.88 36.52 15.41
C LEU A 74 9.46 37.30 14.23
N LEU A 75 9.36 36.78 13.00
CA LEU A 75 9.85 37.45 11.78
C LEU A 75 9.09 38.73 11.46
N ARG A 76 7.82 38.82 11.87
CA ARG A 76 7.04 40.05 11.76
C ARG A 76 7.55 41.14 12.71
N SER A 77 8.04 40.78 13.89
CA SER A 77 8.66 41.73 14.82
C SER A 77 10.13 42.05 14.49
N ASP A 78 10.88 41.06 14.03
CA ASP A 78 12.30 41.17 13.68
C ASP A 78 12.60 40.34 12.41
N PRO A 79 12.61 40.98 11.22
CA PRO A 79 12.88 40.32 9.94
C PRO A 79 14.27 39.67 9.81
N TYR A 80 15.20 39.98 10.72
CA TYR A 80 16.57 39.47 10.72
C TYR A 80 16.80 38.40 11.81
N SER A 81 15.75 37.99 12.52
CA SER A 81 15.84 37.05 13.64
C SER A 81 16.33 35.65 13.19
N GLY A 82 17.58 35.34 13.50
CA GLY A 82 18.17 34.01 13.29
C GLY A 82 17.38 32.86 13.96
N PRO A 83 16.97 32.99 15.24
CA PRO A 83 16.13 31.97 15.89
C PRO A 83 14.79 31.73 15.18
N ALA A 84 14.14 32.77 14.66
CA ALA A 84 12.88 32.64 13.94
C ALA A 84 13.06 31.93 12.60
N ARG A 85 14.16 32.21 11.88
CA ARG A 85 14.54 31.52 10.65
C ARG A 85 14.79 30.02 10.86
N LYS A 86 15.45 29.67 11.97
CA LYS A 86 15.63 28.25 12.36
C LYS A 86 14.29 27.55 12.57
N LYS A 87 13.36 28.17 13.31
CA LYS A 87 11.99 27.65 13.50
C LYS A 87 11.24 27.51 12.18
N LEU A 88 11.42 28.43 11.24
CA LEU A 88 10.79 28.39 9.92
C LEU A 88 11.22 27.14 9.13
N ILE A 89 12.52 26.81 9.12
CA ILE A 89 13.04 25.61 8.46
C ILE A 89 12.63 24.33 9.18
N GLU A 90 12.74 24.29 10.51
CA GLU A 90 12.31 23.14 11.31
C GLU A 90 10.82 22.85 11.10
N GLY A 91 9.97 23.88 11.13
CA GLY A 91 8.55 23.77 10.81
C GLY A 91 8.32 23.30 9.37
N SER A 92 9.02 23.90 8.39
CA SER A 92 8.88 23.51 6.98
C SER A 92 9.25 22.05 6.73
N ARG A 93 10.38 21.60 7.26
CA ARG A 93 10.82 20.20 7.19
C ARG A 93 9.85 19.28 7.93
N GLY A 94 9.39 19.70 9.11
CA GLY A 94 8.43 18.95 9.92
C GLY A 94 7.12 18.70 9.19
N ILE A 95 6.60 19.68 8.45
CA ILE A 95 5.40 19.53 7.62
C ILE A 95 5.62 18.51 6.51
N LEU A 96 6.71 18.61 5.74
CA LEU A 96 6.99 17.68 4.64
C LEU A 96 7.14 16.25 5.14
N GLN A 97 7.95 16.06 6.19
CA GLN A 97 8.19 14.74 6.77
C GLN A 97 6.93 14.15 7.40
N GLY A 98 6.18 14.95 8.18
CA GLY A 98 4.95 14.48 8.80
C GLY A 98 3.86 14.15 7.78
N THR A 99 3.77 14.91 6.69
CA THR A 99 2.82 14.62 5.59
C THR A 99 3.22 13.34 4.86
N SER A 100 4.51 13.16 4.57
CA SER A 100 5.02 11.92 3.97
C SER A 100 4.73 10.71 4.85
N SER A 101 5.04 10.77 6.15
CA SER A 101 4.72 9.68 7.08
C SER A 101 3.21 9.39 7.14
N LEU A 102 2.37 10.43 7.11
CA LEU A 102 0.92 10.26 7.14
C LEU A 102 0.39 9.54 5.89
N LEU A 103 0.88 9.94 4.71
CA LEU A 103 0.51 9.31 3.44
C LEU A 103 1.00 7.86 3.39
N LEU A 104 2.21 7.57 3.89
CA LEU A 104 2.73 6.21 3.97
C LEU A 104 1.89 5.33 4.91
N CYS A 105 1.56 5.79 6.13
CA CYS A 105 0.71 5.02 7.04
C CYS A 105 -0.65 4.68 6.41
N PHE A 106 -1.23 5.62 5.67
CA PHE A 106 -2.49 5.41 4.97
C PHE A 106 -2.33 4.39 3.83
N ASP A 107 -1.30 4.56 2.99
CA ASP A 107 -1.00 3.67 1.87
C ASP A 107 -0.79 2.24 2.33
N GLU A 108 0.02 2.04 3.38
CA GLU A 108 0.26 0.72 3.96
C GLU A 108 -1.03 0.06 4.48
N SER A 109 -1.96 0.85 5.04
CA SER A 109 -3.29 0.35 5.44
C SER A 109 -4.09 -0.16 4.25
N GLU A 110 -4.10 0.59 3.14
CA GLU A 110 -4.79 0.13 1.92
C GLU A 110 -4.13 -1.13 1.35
N VAL A 111 -2.80 -1.18 1.29
CA VAL A 111 -2.04 -2.37 0.88
C VAL A 111 -2.38 -3.59 1.75
N ARG A 112 -2.45 -3.43 3.08
CA ARG A 112 -2.83 -4.52 4.01
C ARG A 112 -4.22 -5.08 3.73
N LYS A 113 -5.17 -4.25 3.28
CA LYS A 113 -6.51 -4.73 2.89
C LYS A 113 -6.44 -5.61 1.65
N ILE A 114 -5.65 -5.26 0.66
CA ILE A 114 -5.44 -6.07 -0.56
C ILE A 114 -4.77 -7.39 -0.21
N ILE A 115 -3.68 -7.35 0.56
CA ILE A 115 -2.94 -8.55 1.01
C ILE A 115 -3.86 -9.50 1.78
N ARG A 116 -4.76 -9.00 2.62
CA ARG A 116 -5.73 -9.82 3.34
C ARG A 116 -6.61 -10.62 2.40
N GLU A 117 -7.06 -10.03 1.30
CA GLU A 117 -7.85 -10.75 0.29
C GLU A 117 -7.02 -11.77 -0.47
N CYS A 118 -5.76 -11.48 -0.80
CA CYS A 118 -4.85 -12.47 -1.40
C CYS A 118 -4.64 -13.67 -0.46
N LYS A 119 -4.40 -13.43 0.83
CA LYS A 119 -4.26 -14.48 1.84
C LYS A 119 -5.52 -15.33 1.98
N ARG A 120 -6.71 -14.73 1.91
CA ARG A 120 -7.96 -15.49 1.90
C ARG A 120 -8.05 -16.44 0.70
N VAL A 121 -7.57 -16.03 -0.47
CA VAL A 121 -7.50 -16.92 -1.65
C VAL A 121 -6.50 -18.06 -1.40
N LEU A 122 -5.32 -17.76 -0.85
CA LEU A 122 -4.33 -18.76 -0.47
C LEU A 122 -4.89 -19.79 0.52
N ASP A 123 -5.66 -19.35 1.53
CA ASP A 123 -6.31 -20.23 2.50
C ASP A 123 -7.30 -21.21 1.83
N TYR A 124 -8.02 -20.75 0.80
CA TYR A 124 -8.87 -21.64 -0.01
C TYR A 124 -8.03 -22.59 -0.86
N LEU A 125 -6.95 -22.12 -1.50
CA LEU A 125 -6.07 -22.98 -2.30
C LEU A 125 -5.45 -24.11 -1.46
N ALA A 126 -5.14 -23.86 -0.19
CA ALA A 126 -4.58 -24.85 0.72
C ALA A 126 -5.49 -26.06 0.96
N VAL A 127 -6.82 -25.92 0.82
CA VAL A 127 -7.78 -27.03 1.00
C VAL A 127 -8.18 -27.69 -0.32
N THR A 128 -7.57 -27.33 -1.45
CA THR A 128 -7.90 -27.92 -2.76
C THR A 128 -7.64 -29.43 -2.82
N GLU A 129 -6.68 -29.93 -2.04
CA GLU A 129 -6.26 -31.33 -2.09
C GLU A 129 -7.30 -32.30 -1.52
N VAL A 130 -8.11 -31.84 -0.55
CA VAL A 130 -9.11 -32.65 0.16
C VAL A 130 -10.49 -32.62 -0.50
N ILE A 131 -10.65 -31.90 -1.61
CA ILE A 131 -11.93 -31.81 -2.32
C ILE A 131 -12.09 -33.01 -3.26
N GLU A 132 -13.01 -33.91 -2.89
CA GLU A 132 -13.23 -35.19 -3.58
C GLU A 132 -14.65 -35.36 -4.14
N THR A 133 -15.57 -34.43 -3.87
CA THR A 133 -16.95 -34.50 -4.38
C THR A 133 -17.33 -33.26 -5.19
N MET A 134 -18.28 -33.44 -6.13
CA MET A 134 -18.79 -32.32 -6.92
C MET A 134 -19.56 -31.32 -6.05
N GLU A 135 -20.21 -31.78 -4.98
CA GLU A 135 -20.90 -30.94 -4.01
C GLU A 135 -19.90 -30.03 -3.27
N ASP A 136 -18.81 -30.60 -2.75
CA ASP A 136 -17.74 -29.84 -2.10
C ASP A 136 -17.07 -28.86 -3.06
N LEU A 137 -16.85 -29.26 -4.31
CA LEU A 137 -16.34 -28.35 -5.34
C LEU A 137 -17.28 -27.17 -5.57
N VAL A 138 -18.60 -27.39 -5.64
CA VAL A 138 -19.57 -26.30 -5.79
C VAL A 138 -19.53 -25.36 -4.58
N HIS A 139 -19.43 -25.90 -3.36
CA HIS A 139 -19.27 -25.09 -2.15
C HIS A 139 -17.97 -24.28 -2.14
N PHE A 140 -16.86 -24.91 -2.51
CA PHE A 140 -15.57 -24.26 -2.69
C PHE A 140 -15.65 -23.09 -3.68
N LEU A 141 -16.24 -23.30 -4.85
CA LEU A 141 -16.36 -22.28 -5.89
C LEU A 141 -17.23 -21.09 -5.47
N LYS A 142 -18.30 -21.33 -4.72
CA LYS A 142 -19.16 -20.27 -4.17
C LYS A 142 -18.39 -19.31 -3.26
N ASN A 143 -17.38 -19.82 -2.56
CA ASN A 143 -16.57 -19.06 -1.62
C ASN A 143 -15.31 -18.45 -2.26
N LEU A 144 -14.66 -19.18 -3.16
CA LEU A 144 -13.44 -18.74 -3.84
C LEU A 144 -13.72 -17.65 -4.88
N SER A 145 -14.75 -17.80 -5.72
CA SER A 145 -14.97 -16.92 -6.87
C SER A 145 -15.15 -15.43 -6.50
N PRO A 146 -15.90 -15.08 -5.42
CA PRO A 146 -15.98 -13.70 -4.95
C PRO A 146 -14.62 -13.15 -4.46
N CYS A 147 -13.82 -13.97 -3.78
CA CYS A 147 -12.50 -13.58 -3.30
C CYS A 147 -11.55 -13.30 -4.46
N LEU A 148 -11.50 -14.18 -5.47
CA LEU A 148 -10.72 -13.97 -6.69
C LEU A 148 -11.14 -12.72 -7.45
N SER A 149 -12.45 -12.50 -7.58
CA SER A 149 -12.99 -11.30 -8.25
C SER A 149 -12.57 -10.03 -7.51
N LYS A 150 -12.58 -10.06 -6.17
CA LYS A 150 -12.12 -8.95 -5.34
C LYS A 150 -10.62 -8.72 -5.50
N VAL A 151 -9.77 -9.74 -5.33
CA VAL A 151 -8.31 -9.63 -5.56
C VAL A 151 -8.02 -9.06 -6.94
N SER A 152 -8.67 -9.57 -7.99
CA SER A 152 -8.46 -9.06 -9.34
C SER A 152 -8.81 -7.58 -9.48
N ARG A 153 -9.90 -7.13 -8.87
CA ARG A 153 -10.30 -5.71 -8.93
C ARG A 153 -9.33 -4.83 -8.15
N GLU A 154 -9.02 -5.20 -6.91
CA GLU A 154 -8.17 -4.37 -6.04
C GLU A 154 -6.73 -4.28 -6.57
N VAL A 155 -6.15 -5.39 -7.05
CA VAL A 155 -4.81 -5.39 -7.65
C VAL A 155 -4.78 -4.59 -8.95
N SER A 156 -5.81 -4.72 -9.81
CA SER A 156 -5.94 -3.89 -11.03
C SER A 156 -6.21 -2.40 -10.75
N ALA A 157 -6.75 -2.04 -9.59
CA ALA A 157 -6.83 -0.65 -9.17
C ALA A 157 -5.46 -0.15 -8.71
N ARG A 158 -4.79 -0.95 -7.86
CA ARG A 158 -3.50 -0.61 -7.27
C ARG A 158 -2.39 -0.41 -8.31
N GLU A 159 -2.30 -1.27 -9.32
CA GLU A 159 -1.26 -1.16 -10.35
C GLU A 159 -1.26 0.21 -11.05
N LYS A 160 -2.44 0.82 -11.21
CA LYS A 160 -2.63 2.12 -11.87
C LYS A 160 -2.15 3.29 -11.01
N GLU A 161 -2.13 3.11 -9.69
CA GLU A 161 -1.67 4.11 -8.73
C GLU A 161 -0.15 4.09 -8.54
N LEU A 162 0.51 2.98 -8.88
CA LEU A 162 1.96 2.85 -8.72
C LEU A 162 2.71 3.77 -9.69
N THR A 163 3.68 4.50 -9.17
CA THR A 163 4.58 5.33 -9.99
C THR A 163 5.71 4.53 -10.63
N HIS A 164 6.13 3.42 -10.01
CA HIS A 164 7.19 2.54 -10.51
C HIS A 164 6.64 1.55 -11.54
N GLN A 165 7.08 1.68 -12.80
CA GLN A 165 6.59 0.88 -13.92
C GLN A 165 6.89 -0.62 -13.76
N VAL A 166 8.08 -0.96 -13.26
CA VAL A 166 8.48 -2.37 -13.06
C VAL A 166 7.52 -3.10 -12.12
N HIS A 167 7.20 -2.51 -10.96
CA HIS A 167 6.26 -3.10 -10.01
C HIS A 167 4.86 -3.25 -10.61
N ARG A 168 4.41 -2.25 -11.39
CA ARG A 168 3.15 -2.30 -12.13
C ARG A 168 3.10 -3.49 -13.08
N GLU A 169 4.15 -3.67 -13.89
CA GLU A 169 4.23 -4.76 -14.88
C GLU A 169 4.24 -6.13 -14.21
N ILE A 170 4.95 -6.28 -13.08
CA ILE A 170 4.93 -7.54 -12.33
C ILE A 170 3.52 -7.83 -11.79
N LEU A 171 2.83 -6.85 -11.20
CA LEU A 171 1.46 -7.04 -10.71
C LEU A 171 0.49 -7.43 -11.82
N ILE A 172 0.58 -6.79 -13.00
CA ILE A 172 -0.25 -7.11 -14.16
C ILE A 172 0.01 -8.56 -14.60
N ARG A 173 1.29 -8.93 -14.76
CA ARG A 173 1.69 -10.29 -15.17
C ARG A 173 1.15 -11.34 -14.21
N CYS A 174 1.40 -11.19 -12.92
CA CYS A 174 0.97 -12.16 -11.91
C CYS A 174 -0.55 -12.28 -11.89
N LEU A 175 -1.26 -11.16 -11.96
CA LEU A 175 -2.71 -11.15 -11.94
C LEU A 175 -3.30 -11.85 -13.17
N ASP A 176 -2.71 -11.68 -14.35
CA ASP A 176 -3.17 -12.35 -15.56
C ASP A 176 -2.88 -13.86 -15.54
N GLN A 177 -1.77 -14.27 -14.90
CA GLN A 177 -1.53 -15.69 -14.62
C GLN A 177 -2.58 -16.27 -13.66
N VAL A 178 -2.91 -15.58 -12.56
CA VAL A 178 -3.98 -16.01 -11.63
C VAL A 178 -5.32 -16.16 -12.35
N LYS A 179 -5.70 -15.20 -13.20
CA LYS A 179 -6.94 -15.28 -14.01
C LYS A 179 -6.94 -16.45 -14.99
N THR A 180 -5.78 -16.78 -15.56
CA THR A 180 -5.61 -17.91 -16.49
C THR A 180 -5.65 -19.25 -15.76
N LEU A 181 -4.98 -19.35 -14.62
CA LEU A 181 -4.87 -20.58 -13.82
C LEU A 181 -6.19 -20.95 -13.15
N ALA A 182 -6.99 -19.97 -12.70
CA ALA A 182 -8.23 -20.21 -11.98
C ALA A 182 -9.20 -21.19 -12.71
N PRO A 183 -9.63 -20.96 -13.97
CA PRO A 183 -10.49 -21.90 -14.67
C PRO A 183 -9.81 -23.26 -14.94
N ILE A 184 -8.49 -23.28 -15.15
CA ILE A 184 -7.73 -24.52 -15.40
C ILE A 184 -7.70 -25.39 -14.15
N LEU A 185 -7.46 -24.80 -12.98
CA LEU A 185 -7.53 -25.48 -11.69
C LEU A 185 -8.91 -26.07 -11.44
N ILE A 186 -9.97 -25.30 -11.70
CA ILE A 186 -11.36 -25.78 -11.54
C ILE A 186 -11.63 -26.98 -12.45
N CYS A 187 -11.18 -26.94 -13.71
CA CYS A 187 -11.28 -28.07 -14.63
C CYS A 187 -10.47 -29.28 -14.14
N SER A 188 -9.26 -29.08 -13.64
CA SER A 188 -8.42 -30.14 -13.06
C SER A 188 -9.10 -30.82 -11.88
N MET A 189 -9.68 -30.04 -10.95
CA MET A 189 -10.45 -30.57 -9.82
C MET A 189 -11.66 -31.40 -10.28
N LYS A 190 -12.40 -30.94 -11.30
CA LYS A 190 -13.54 -31.70 -11.86
C LYS A 190 -13.09 -33.04 -12.44
N ILE A 191 -11.97 -33.06 -13.17
CA ILE A 191 -11.41 -34.28 -13.76
C ILE A 191 -10.98 -35.25 -12.66
N PHE A 192 -10.28 -34.77 -11.63
CA PHE A 192 -9.88 -35.56 -10.47
C PHE A 192 -11.10 -36.22 -9.80
N ILE A 193 -12.13 -35.44 -9.46
CA ILE A 193 -13.39 -35.93 -8.85
C ILE A 193 -14.05 -37.00 -9.74
N HIS A 194 -14.06 -36.79 -11.06
CA HIS A 194 -14.64 -37.74 -11.99
C HIS A 194 -13.89 -39.08 -12.00
N ILE A 195 -12.54 -39.04 -12.02
CA ILE A 195 -11.70 -40.24 -12.03
C ILE A 195 -11.89 -41.07 -10.76
N ILE A 196 -11.89 -40.43 -9.59
CA ILE A 196 -12.09 -41.15 -8.32
C ILE A 196 -13.50 -41.75 -8.23
N SER A 197 -14.52 -41.09 -8.81
CA SER A 197 -15.89 -41.65 -8.88
C SER A 197 -16.02 -42.86 -9.82
N GLN A 198 -15.09 -43.05 -10.76
CA GLN A 198 -15.10 -44.12 -11.78
C GLN A 198 -14.12 -45.27 -11.47
N GLY A 199 -13.70 -45.41 -10.21
CA GLY A 199 -12.82 -46.50 -9.78
C GLY A 199 -11.34 -46.13 -9.72
N GLY A 200 -11.00 -44.84 -9.84
CA GLY A 200 -9.70 -44.29 -9.39
C GLY A 200 -8.48 -44.61 -10.26
N LYS A 201 -8.65 -45.24 -11.42
CA LYS A 201 -7.54 -45.46 -12.35
C LYS A 201 -7.08 -44.12 -12.93
N GLY A 202 -5.87 -43.70 -12.61
CA GLY A 202 -5.32 -42.40 -13.01
C GLY A 202 -5.51 -41.28 -11.97
N ALA A 203 -5.95 -41.63 -10.75
CA ALA A 203 -6.25 -40.63 -9.71
C ALA A 203 -5.00 -39.90 -9.20
N GLU A 204 -3.86 -40.58 -9.16
CA GLU A 204 -2.58 -40.02 -8.73
C GLU A 204 -2.11 -38.93 -9.69
N GLU A 205 -2.09 -39.19 -11.00
CA GLU A 205 -1.68 -38.19 -11.99
C GLU A 205 -2.64 -36.99 -12.01
N ALA A 206 -3.94 -37.22 -11.82
CA ALA A 206 -4.93 -36.15 -11.73
C ALA A 206 -4.76 -35.30 -10.46
N ALA A 207 -4.44 -35.93 -9.33
CA ALA A 207 -4.14 -35.24 -8.08
C ALA A 207 -2.85 -34.40 -8.19
N GLU A 208 -1.79 -34.95 -8.77
CA GLU A 208 -0.54 -34.23 -9.04
C GLU A 208 -0.78 -32.99 -9.90
N ASN A 209 -1.54 -33.12 -10.99
CA ASN A 209 -1.85 -31.99 -11.86
C ASN A 209 -2.67 -30.88 -11.14
N ARG A 210 -3.66 -31.27 -10.33
CA ARG A 210 -4.41 -30.32 -9.47
C ARG A 210 -3.49 -29.62 -8.49
N ASN A 211 -2.63 -30.36 -7.79
CA ASN A 211 -1.74 -29.82 -6.76
C ASN A 211 -0.70 -28.88 -7.39
N TYR A 212 -0.15 -29.24 -8.55
CA TYR A 212 0.74 -28.37 -9.33
C TYR A 212 0.06 -27.03 -9.70
N LEU A 213 -1.18 -27.07 -10.21
CA LEU A 213 -1.93 -25.86 -10.56
C LEU A 213 -2.24 -24.98 -9.35
N SER A 214 -2.60 -25.60 -8.22
CA SER A 214 -2.85 -24.90 -6.96
C SER A 214 -1.56 -24.23 -6.43
N GLY A 215 -0.44 -24.95 -6.47
CA GLY A 215 0.88 -24.42 -6.10
C GLY A 215 1.28 -23.23 -6.97
N ARG A 216 1.23 -23.39 -8.30
CA ARG A 216 1.54 -22.31 -9.25
C ARG A 216 0.69 -21.06 -9.02
N MET A 217 -0.61 -21.22 -8.77
CA MET A 217 -1.50 -20.09 -8.50
C MET A 217 -1.18 -19.43 -7.15
N SER A 218 -0.74 -20.22 -6.17
CA SER A 218 -0.29 -19.71 -4.87
C SER A 218 1.00 -18.91 -4.99
N ASP A 219 1.94 -19.36 -5.83
CA ASP A 219 3.20 -18.65 -6.09
C ASP A 219 2.94 -17.25 -6.69
N GLU A 220 2.05 -17.15 -7.69
CA GLU A 220 1.69 -15.85 -8.28
C GLU A 220 0.98 -14.93 -7.27
N LEU A 221 0.17 -15.47 -6.35
CA LEU A 221 -0.45 -14.68 -5.28
C LEU A 221 0.56 -14.21 -4.24
N ASN A 222 1.55 -15.04 -3.90
CA ASN A 222 2.64 -14.65 -3.01
C ASN A 222 3.51 -13.56 -3.64
N GLU A 223 3.76 -13.64 -4.95
CA GLU A 223 4.48 -12.61 -5.67
C GLU A 223 3.71 -11.28 -5.72
N ILE A 224 2.38 -11.32 -5.92
CA ILE A 224 1.52 -10.14 -5.77
C ILE A 224 1.68 -9.55 -4.36
N ILE A 225 1.62 -10.37 -3.31
CA ILE A 225 1.77 -9.91 -1.92
C ILE A 225 3.13 -9.23 -1.73
N ARG A 226 4.22 -9.84 -2.21
CA ARG A 226 5.57 -9.30 -2.11
C ARG A 226 5.67 -7.92 -2.77
N VAL A 227 5.24 -7.81 -4.03
CA VAL A 227 5.36 -6.58 -4.83
C VAL A 227 4.49 -5.45 -4.27
N LEU A 228 3.30 -5.77 -3.74
CA LEU A 228 2.43 -4.78 -3.09
C LEU A 228 3.09 -4.07 -1.90
N GLN A 229 4.09 -4.69 -1.28
CA GLN A 229 4.80 -4.14 -0.11
C GLN A 229 6.05 -3.33 -0.48
N LEU A 230 6.42 -3.25 -1.75
CA LEU A 230 7.60 -2.51 -2.19
C LEU A 230 7.33 -1.01 -2.25
N THR A 231 8.03 -0.25 -1.42
CA THR A 231 7.96 1.23 -1.37
C THR A 231 9.09 1.91 -2.14
N THR A 232 10.13 1.17 -2.49
CA THR A 232 11.33 1.63 -3.20
C THR A 232 11.68 0.65 -4.30
N TYR A 233 12.34 1.15 -5.35
CA TYR A 233 12.97 0.33 -6.37
C TYR A 233 14.45 0.21 -6.01
N ASP A 234 14.91 -1.02 -5.75
CA ASP A 234 16.34 -1.30 -5.63
C ASP A 234 16.81 -1.87 -6.98
N GLU A 235 17.48 -1.03 -7.78
CA GLU A 235 18.03 -1.42 -9.09
C GLU A 235 19.04 -2.57 -8.94
N GLU A 236 19.75 -2.64 -7.81
CA GLU A 236 20.85 -3.60 -7.61
C GLU A 236 20.36 -5.00 -7.25
N GLU A 237 19.19 -5.14 -6.62
CA GLU A 237 18.66 -6.44 -6.18
C GLU A 237 18.03 -7.23 -7.33
N TRP A 238 17.51 -6.53 -8.35
CA TRP A 238 16.76 -7.15 -9.45
C TRP A 238 17.63 -7.64 -10.62
N ASP A 239 18.77 -6.98 -10.90
CA ASP A 239 19.72 -7.44 -11.93
C ASP A 239 20.32 -8.83 -11.59
N ALA A 240 20.32 -9.21 -10.31
CA ALA A 240 20.77 -10.53 -9.87
C ALA A 240 19.80 -11.67 -10.27
N ASP A 241 18.49 -11.41 -10.28
CA ASP A 241 17.46 -12.41 -10.64
C ASP A 241 17.38 -12.67 -12.15
N HIS A 242 18.01 -11.82 -12.97
CA HIS A 242 18.10 -11.99 -14.42
C HIS A 242 19.39 -12.69 -14.90
N LEU A 243 20.27 -13.11 -13.99
CA LEU A 243 21.61 -13.66 -14.29
C LEU A 243 21.87 -15.11 -13.85
N THR A 244 20.84 -15.90 -13.53
CA THR A 244 20.97 -17.34 -13.25
C THR A 244 19.91 -18.18 -13.95
#